data_AF-A0A438FID3-F1
#
_entry.id   AF-A0A438FID3-F1
#
_cell.length_a   1.000
_cell.length_b   1.000
_cell.length_c   1.000
_cell.angle_alpha   90.00
_cell.angle_beta   90.00
_cell.angle_gamma   90.00
#
_symmetry.space_group_name_H-M   'P 1'
#
loop_
_entity.id
_entity.type
_entity.pdbx_description
1 polymer ?
#
loop_
_entity_poly.entity_id
_entity_poly.type
_entity_poly.pdbx_seq_one_letter_code
_entity_poly.pdbx_strand_id
1 'polypeptide(L)'
;MAVFCRTIATKHMQASDVRPLPVLEETLNYLLNLLDATEHPFEVVHDFVFDRTRSIRQDLSMQNIINDQTIHMFEEMVKFHIISHHKLHSCSSKPSFSSVHYLNMEQLKKCLISLYALYKENRNSNSIYKNEPEFYSFHVLLHLGSNNQPLVDTCFRCLFEFIFFSISCCLVLVSEYVTISVLKGESLSLWLGRVPSLILKSKEMCFARRLLR
;
A
#
# COMPACT_ATOMS: atom_id res chain seq x y z
N MET A 1 -14.17 23.01 0.82
CA MET A 1 -12.72 22.75 0.67
C MET A 1 -12.24 22.04 1.91
N ALA A 2 -12.10 20.71 1.89
CA ALA A 2 -11.54 19.97 3.03
C ALA A 2 -10.04 20.25 3.09
N VAL A 3 -9.63 21.10 4.04
CA VAL A 3 -8.23 21.44 4.30
C VAL A 3 -7.62 20.33 5.13
N PHE A 4 -6.42 19.89 4.73
CA PHE A 4 -5.62 18.94 5.49
C PHE A 4 -5.34 19.49 6.90
N CYS A 5 -5.99 18.94 7.93
CA CYS A 5 -5.79 19.38 9.31
C CYS A 5 -4.46 18.85 9.83
N ARG A 6 -3.42 19.70 9.78
CA ARG A 6 -2.19 19.49 10.53
C ARG A 6 -2.47 19.83 12.00
N THR A 7 -2.54 18.79 12.83
CA THR A 7 -2.38 18.88 14.29
C THR A 7 -3.31 19.88 14.98
N ILE A 8 -4.63 19.64 14.93
CA ILE A 8 -5.54 20.34 15.85
C ILE A 8 -5.39 19.67 17.23
N ALA A 9 -5.05 20.46 18.24
CA ALA A 9 -5.15 20.05 19.64
C ALA A 9 -6.54 19.46 19.87
N THR A 10 -6.58 18.21 20.33
CA THR A 10 -7.74 17.31 20.50
C THR A 10 -8.93 17.85 21.31
N LYS A 11 -8.94 19.14 21.67
CA LYS A 11 -9.87 19.71 22.65
C LYS A 11 -11.22 20.17 22.08
N HIS A 12 -11.41 20.31 20.77
CA HIS A 12 -12.70 20.67 20.16
C HIS A 12 -12.84 20.16 18.71
N MET A 13 -13.01 18.86 18.49
CA MET A 13 -13.40 18.31 17.18
C MET A 13 -14.89 17.98 17.21
N GLN A 14 -15.69 18.62 16.36
CA GLN A 14 -17.13 18.36 16.25
C GLN A 14 -17.40 17.20 15.29
N ALA A 15 -18.51 16.50 15.47
CA ALA A 15 -18.91 15.42 14.56
C ALA A 15 -19.13 15.91 13.11
N SER A 16 -19.46 17.20 12.92
CA SER A 16 -19.58 17.85 11.61
C SER A 16 -18.24 18.07 10.91
N ASP A 17 -17.12 17.98 11.62
CA ASP A 17 -15.78 18.25 11.07
C ASP A 17 -15.19 17.03 10.35
N VAL A 18 -15.84 15.87 10.46
CA VAL A 18 -15.40 14.61 9.86
C VAL A 18 -16.48 14.05 8.94
N ARG A 19 -16.11 13.67 7.72
CA ARG A 19 -17.07 13.10 6.76
C ARG A 19 -17.51 11.69 7.21
N PRO A 20 -18.80 11.35 7.11
CA PRO A 20 -19.28 10.01 7.44
C PRO A 20 -18.81 8.97 6.40
N LEU A 21 -18.73 7.70 6.82
CA LEU A 21 -18.21 6.59 6.01
C LEU A 21 -18.80 6.51 4.58
N PRO A 22 -20.13 6.60 4.35
CA PRO A 22 -20.68 6.50 2.99
C PRO A 22 -20.17 7.61 2.06
N VAL A 23 -20.03 8.83 2.60
CA VAL A 23 -19.51 9.99 1.84
C VAL A 23 -18.02 9.80 1.54
N LEU A 24 -17.25 9.23 2.47
CA LEU A 24 -15.84 8.93 2.24
C LEU A 24 -15.65 7.89 1.14
N GLU A 25 -16.47 6.83 1.13
CA GLU A 25 -16.45 5.79 0.09
C GLU A 25 -16.81 6.35 -1.29
N GLU A 26 -17.90 7.10 -1.39
CA GLU A 26 -18.32 7.76 -2.63
C GLU A 26 -17.24 8.72 -3.14
N THR A 27 -16.64 9.50 -2.23
CA THR A 27 -15.53 10.40 -2.57
C THR A 27 -14.33 9.63 -3.09
N LEU A 28 -13.95 8.52 -2.46
CA LEU A 28 -12.82 7.70 -2.91
C LEU A 28 -13.08 7.15 -4.33
N ASN A 29 -14.25 6.58 -4.57
CA ASN A 29 -14.62 6.05 -5.88
C ASN A 29 -14.58 7.13 -6.96
N TYR A 30 -15.12 8.32 -6.67
CA TYR A 30 -15.03 9.47 -7.58
C TYR A 30 -13.57 9.83 -7.90
N LEU A 31 -12.71 9.94 -6.88
CA LEU A 31 -11.30 10.30 -7.05
C LEU A 31 -10.53 9.27 -7.88
N LEU A 32 -10.78 7.98 -7.69
CA LEU A 32 -10.10 6.92 -8.44
C LEU A 32 -10.51 6.94 -9.92
N ASN A 33 -11.77 7.25 -10.21
CA ASN A 33 -12.24 7.42 -11.60
C ASN A 33 -11.57 8.61 -12.32
N LEU A 34 -11.03 9.60 -11.59
CA LEU A 34 -10.27 10.69 -12.20
C LEU A 34 -8.91 10.24 -12.76
N LEU A 35 -8.37 9.09 -12.33
CA LEU A 35 -7.04 8.61 -12.76
C LEU A 35 -6.98 8.21 -14.24
N ASP A 36 -8.16 8.01 -14.85
CA ASP A 36 -8.31 7.70 -16.27
C ASP A 36 -8.70 8.94 -17.11
N ALA A 37 -8.87 10.10 -16.46
CA ALA A 37 -9.15 11.34 -17.16
C ALA A 37 -7.95 11.77 -18.01
N THR A 38 -8.19 12.04 -19.30
CA THR A 38 -7.15 12.46 -20.25
C THR A 38 -7.04 13.98 -20.39
N GLU A 39 -7.92 14.73 -19.71
CA GLU A 39 -8.02 16.18 -19.79
C GLU A 39 -6.83 16.91 -19.13
N HIS A 40 -6.12 16.24 -18.22
CA HIS A 40 -5.01 16.81 -17.46
C HIS A 40 -3.79 15.88 -17.43
N PRO A 41 -2.57 16.42 -17.31
CA PRO A 41 -1.38 15.60 -17.08
C PRO A 41 -1.53 14.73 -15.84
N PHE A 42 -1.04 13.50 -15.91
CA PHE A 42 -1.20 12.52 -14.84
C PHE A 42 -0.65 13.02 -13.50
N GLU A 43 0.44 13.80 -13.53
CA GLU A 43 1.07 14.38 -12.33
C GLU A 43 0.13 15.33 -11.59
N VAL A 44 -0.64 16.12 -12.33
CA VAL A 44 -1.61 17.08 -11.76
C VAL A 44 -2.78 16.32 -11.12
N VAL A 45 -3.29 15.30 -11.82
CA VAL A 45 -4.35 14.43 -11.29
C VAL A 45 -3.84 13.66 -10.07
N HIS A 46 -2.63 13.11 -10.15
CA HIS A 46 -1.97 12.41 -9.06
C HIS A 46 -1.89 13.28 -7.81
N ASP A 47 -1.34 14.49 -7.90
CA ASP A 47 -1.15 15.35 -6.72
C ASP A 47 -2.49 15.68 -6.05
N PHE A 48 -3.53 15.90 -6.85
CA PHE A 48 -4.88 16.10 -6.33
C PHE A 48 -5.42 14.85 -5.62
N VAL A 49 -5.38 13.69 -6.26
CA VAL A 49 -5.89 12.42 -5.68
C VAL A 49 -5.05 12.01 -4.46
N PHE A 50 -3.74 12.22 -4.49
CA PHE A 50 -2.81 11.97 -3.40
C PHE A 50 -3.18 12.75 -2.13
N ASP A 51 -3.43 14.06 -2.27
CA ASP A 51 -3.84 14.88 -1.13
C ASP A 51 -5.23 14.50 -0.60
N ARG A 52 -6.17 14.17 -1.49
CA ARG A 52 -7.54 13.84 -1.10
C ARG A 52 -7.64 12.45 -0.46
N THR A 53 -6.89 11.46 -0.94
CA THR A 53 -6.79 10.12 -0.31
C THR A 53 -6.14 10.20 1.07
N ARG A 54 -5.12 11.05 1.26
CA ARG A 54 -4.56 11.33 2.59
C ARG A 54 -5.60 11.90 3.56
N SER A 55 -6.43 12.83 3.09
CA SER A 55 -7.53 13.39 3.89
C SER A 55 -8.60 12.34 4.22
N ILE A 56 -8.98 11.47 3.28
CA ILE A 56 -9.92 10.37 3.53
C ILE A 56 -9.37 9.43 4.62
N ARG A 57 -8.10 9.03 4.51
CA ARG A 57 -7.46 8.17 5.52
C ARG A 57 -7.44 8.84 6.90
N GLN A 58 -7.23 10.15 6.96
CA GLN A 58 -7.28 10.90 8.21
C GLN A 58 -8.69 10.83 8.84
N ASP A 59 -9.74 11.05 8.05
CA ASP A 59 -11.13 10.96 8.53
C ASP A 59 -11.50 9.56 9.02
N LEU A 60 -11.09 8.51 8.29
CA LEU A 60 -11.28 7.11 8.72
C LEU A 60 -10.57 6.84 10.05
N SER A 61 -9.34 7.35 10.21
CA SER A 61 -8.55 7.18 11.43
C SER A 61 -9.17 7.94 12.61
N MET A 62 -9.70 9.14 12.39
CA MET A 62 -10.35 9.94 13.43
C MET A 62 -11.63 9.29 13.95
N GLN A 63 -12.36 8.60 13.07
CA GLN A 63 -13.60 7.89 13.43
C GLN A 63 -13.37 6.49 14.02
N ASN A 64 -12.14 5.95 13.94
CA ASN A 64 -11.79 4.60 14.40
C ASN A 64 -12.75 3.50 13.88
N ILE A 65 -13.15 3.60 12.61
CA ILE A 65 -14.09 2.65 12.00
C ILE A 65 -13.32 1.38 11.61
N ILE A 66 -13.82 0.23 12.07
CA ILE A 66 -13.27 -1.09 11.76
C ILE A 66 -14.41 -1.92 11.17
N ASN A 67 -14.42 -2.07 9.84
CA ASN A 67 -15.37 -2.90 9.12
C ASN A 67 -14.83 -3.24 7.71
N ASP A 68 -15.52 -4.14 7.01
CA ASP A 68 -15.11 -4.62 5.69
C ASP A 68 -15.08 -3.48 4.63
N GLN A 69 -15.98 -2.50 4.74
CA GLN A 69 -15.97 -1.33 3.86
C GLN A 69 -14.69 -0.50 4.03
N THR A 70 -14.27 -0.26 5.27
CA THR A 70 -13.03 0.48 5.55
C THR A 70 -11.82 -0.28 5.04
N ILE A 71 -11.78 -1.61 5.22
CA ILE A 71 -10.73 -2.47 4.65
C ILE A 71 -10.66 -2.28 3.13
N HIS A 72 -11.78 -2.41 2.42
CA HIS A 72 -11.84 -2.23 0.97
C HIS A 72 -11.35 -0.84 0.53
N MET A 73 -11.72 0.23 1.23
CA MET A 73 -11.22 1.58 0.92
C MET A 73 -9.69 1.69 1.07
N PHE A 74 -9.11 1.04 2.08
CA PHE A 74 -7.66 1.00 2.25
C PHE A 74 -6.97 0.18 1.16
N GLU A 75 -7.55 -0.94 0.74
CA GLU A 75 -7.06 -1.73 -0.41
C GLU A 75 -6.97 -0.87 -1.68
N GLU A 76 -8.03 -0.10 -1.98
CA GLU A 76 -8.07 0.79 -3.14
C GLU A 76 -7.06 1.94 -3.05
N MET A 77 -6.88 2.55 -1.87
CA MET A 77 -5.84 3.57 -1.66
C MET A 77 -4.42 2.99 -1.83
N VAL A 78 -4.19 1.74 -1.42
CA VAL A 78 -2.90 1.06 -1.65
C VAL A 78 -2.67 0.83 -3.14
N LYS A 79 -3.67 0.30 -3.86
CA LYS A 79 -3.60 0.11 -5.32
C LYS A 79 -3.31 1.42 -6.04
N PHE A 80 -3.99 2.51 -5.67
CA PHE A 80 -3.73 3.85 -6.19
C PHE A 80 -2.24 4.21 -6.07
N HIS A 81 -1.67 4.12 -4.86
CA HIS A 81 -0.27 4.51 -4.65
C HIS A 81 0.72 3.63 -5.43
N ILE A 82 0.44 2.32 -5.58
CA ILE A 82 1.28 1.41 -6.38
C ILE A 82 1.23 1.79 -7.87
N ILE A 83 0.03 1.98 -8.41
CA ILE A 83 -0.20 2.31 -9.82
C ILE A 83 0.38 3.70 -10.13
N SER A 84 0.14 4.68 -9.25
CA SER A 84 0.60 6.04 -9.45
C SER A 84 2.12 6.14 -9.40
N HIS A 85 2.78 5.40 -8.51
CA HIS A 85 4.25 5.36 -8.45
C HIS A 85 4.85 4.90 -9.79
N HIS A 86 4.27 3.84 -10.38
CA HIS A 86 4.69 3.35 -11.69
C HIS A 86 4.45 4.38 -12.80
N LYS A 87 3.23 4.93 -12.89
CA LYS A 87 2.87 5.94 -13.90
C LYS A 87 3.75 7.20 -13.80
N LEU A 88 4.00 7.71 -12.59
CA LEU A 88 4.90 8.86 -12.37
C LEU A 88 6.31 8.58 -12.87
N HIS A 89 6.81 7.35 -12.72
CA HIS A 89 8.14 6.97 -13.19
C HIS A 89 8.21 6.95 -14.72
N SER A 90 7.14 6.53 -15.41
CA SER A 90 7.06 6.58 -16.88
C SER A 90 7.05 8.00 -17.44
N CYS A 91 6.62 8.99 -16.65
CA CYS A 91 6.58 10.40 -17.04
C CYS A 91 7.85 11.19 -16.63
N SER A 92 8.71 10.60 -15.80
CA SER A 92 9.85 11.28 -15.16
C SER A 92 11.07 11.39 -16.08
N SER A 93 11.18 12.51 -16.80
CA SER A 93 12.41 12.95 -17.50
C SER A 93 13.13 14.11 -16.78
N LYS A 94 12.70 14.49 -15.57
CA LYS A 94 13.22 15.65 -14.81
C LYS A 94 13.61 15.30 -13.35
N PRO A 95 14.64 15.94 -12.77
CA PRO A 95 15.12 15.67 -11.41
C PRO A 95 14.18 16.12 -10.28
N SER A 96 13.12 16.88 -10.56
CA SER A 96 12.14 17.35 -9.55
C SER A 96 11.17 16.28 -9.04
N PHE A 97 11.18 15.08 -9.62
CA PHE A 97 10.23 14.02 -9.29
C PHE A 97 10.64 13.14 -8.10
N SER A 98 11.88 13.23 -7.63
CA SER A 98 12.38 12.43 -6.51
C SER A 98 11.59 12.66 -5.21
N SER A 99 11.14 13.88 -4.96
CA SER A 99 10.30 14.22 -3.80
C SER A 99 8.88 13.65 -3.92
N VAL A 100 8.27 13.71 -5.10
CA VAL A 100 6.91 13.17 -5.35
C VAL A 100 6.91 11.66 -5.18
N HIS A 101 7.90 10.97 -5.75
CA HIS A 101 8.09 9.52 -5.59
C HIS A 101 8.26 9.13 -4.12
N TYR A 102 9.13 9.84 -3.40
CA TYR A 102 9.36 9.62 -1.98
C TYR A 102 8.09 9.81 -1.14
N LEU A 103 7.35 10.90 -1.35
CA LEU A 103 6.12 11.19 -0.62
C LEU A 103 5.03 10.16 -0.93
N ASN A 104 4.89 9.74 -2.19
CA ASN A 104 3.99 8.67 -2.58
C ASN A 104 4.32 7.36 -1.85
N MET A 105 5.60 7.00 -1.80
CA MET A 105 6.07 5.83 -1.06
C MET A 105 5.81 5.91 0.45
N GLU A 106 5.96 7.09 1.04
CA GLU A 106 5.65 7.31 2.46
C GLU A 106 4.16 7.09 2.75
N GLN A 107 3.27 7.57 1.88
CA GLN A 107 1.83 7.35 2.05
C GLN A 107 1.42 5.90 1.78
N LEU A 108 2.02 5.23 0.79
CA LEU A 108 1.83 3.80 0.56
C LEU A 108 2.15 2.97 1.81
N LYS A 109 3.30 3.22 2.44
CA LYS A 109 3.70 2.54 3.69
C LYS A 109 2.68 2.77 4.79
N LYS A 110 2.22 4.01 4.96
CA LYS A 110 1.19 4.36 5.97
C LYS A 110 -0.14 3.65 5.70
N CYS A 111 -0.60 3.61 4.45
CA CYS A 111 -1.80 2.86 4.06
C CYS A 111 -1.67 1.37 4.36
N LEU A 112 -0.54 0.75 4.00
CA LEU A 112 -0.31 -0.69 4.23
C LEU A 112 -0.24 -1.05 5.72
N ILE A 113 0.39 -0.21 6.55
CA ILE A 113 0.42 -0.40 8.00
C ILE A 113 -1.00 -0.36 8.58
N SER A 114 -1.79 0.65 8.19
CA SER A 114 -3.19 0.77 8.64
C SER A 114 -4.05 -0.39 8.14
N LEU A 115 -3.90 -0.82 6.89
CA LEU A 115 -4.62 -1.95 6.31
C LEU A 115 -4.29 -3.26 7.05
N TYR A 116 -3.02 -3.49 7.37
CA TYR A 116 -2.61 -4.65 8.15
C TYR A 116 -3.22 -4.65 9.56
N ALA A 117 -3.26 -3.49 10.21
CA ALA A 117 -3.95 -3.34 11.50
C ALA A 117 -5.46 -3.64 11.36
N LEU A 118 -6.13 -3.12 10.34
CA LEU A 118 -7.56 -3.36 10.10
C LEU A 118 -7.87 -4.84 9.87
N TYR A 119 -7.07 -5.56 9.07
CA TYR A 119 -7.24 -7.00 8.89
C TYR A 119 -7.14 -7.78 10.20
N LYS A 120 -6.23 -7.37 11.08
CA LYS A 120 -6.03 -8.01 12.38
C LYS A 120 -7.19 -7.72 13.33
N GLU A 121 -7.60 -6.47 13.44
CA GLU A 121 -8.63 -6.03 14.41
C GLU A 121 -10.05 -6.42 13.97
N ASN A 122 -10.36 -6.45 12.66
CA ASN A 122 -11.68 -6.83 12.16
C ASN A 122 -11.88 -8.37 12.10
N ARG A 123 -10.88 -9.14 12.51
CA ARG A 123 -10.92 -10.60 12.44
C ARG A 123 -11.77 -11.19 13.57
N ASN A 124 -12.97 -11.66 13.22
CA ASN A 124 -13.88 -12.31 14.16
C ASN A 124 -13.74 -13.85 14.22
N SER A 125 -13.11 -14.48 13.21
CA SER A 125 -12.83 -15.93 13.14
C SER A 125 -11.45 -16.18 12.51
N ASN A 126 -10.88 -17.39 12.60
CA ASN A 126 -9.62 -17.78 11.94
C ASN A 126 -9.67 -17.74 10.38
N SER A 127 -10.65 -17.05 9.80
CA SER A 127 -10.77 -16.78 8.38
C SER A 127 -9.89 -15.60 7.98
N ILE A 128 -9.13 -15.78 6.91
CA ILE A 128 -8.28 -14.77 6.29
C ILE A 128 -9.11 -14.05 5.23
N TYR A 129 -8.96 -12.73 5.09
CA TYR A 129 -9.61 -11.99 4.01
C TYR A 129 -9.05 -12.43 2.66
N LYS A 130 -9.90 -12.54 1.64
CA LYS A 130 -9.49 -13.00 0.31
C LYS A 130 -8.25 -12.27 -0.24
N ASN A 131 -8.18 -10.95 -0.01
CA ASN A 131 -7.13 -10.09 -0.54
C ASN A 131 -5.96 -9.89 0.45
N GLU A 132 -6.10 -10.30 1.71
CA GLU A 132 -5.08 -10.10 2.75
C GLU A 132 -3.69 -10.65 2.36
N PRO A 133 -3.56 -11.85 1.74
CA PRO A 133 -2.26 -12.33 1.29
C PRO A 133 -1.57 -11.43 0.25
N GLU A 134 -2.34 -10.86 -0.67
CA GLU A 134 -1.83 -9.94 -1.69
C GLU A 134 -1.27 -8.67 -1.03
N PHE A 135 -2.07 -8.02 -0.18
CA PHE A 135 -1.64 -6.78 0.48
C PHE A 135 -0.54 -6.98 1.52
N TYR A 136 -0.54 -8.12 2.22
CA TYR A 136 0.56 -8.48 3.11
C TYR A 136 1.86 -8.69 2.35
N SER A 137 1.81 -9.24 1.12
CA SER A 137 2.99 -9.37 0.27
C SER A 137 3.64 -8.01 -0.01
N PHE A 138 2.84 -6.98 -0.32
CA PHE A 138 3.33 -5.61 -0.51
C PHE A 138 3.92 -5.05 0.78
N HIS A 139 3.26 -5.27 1.92
CA HIS A 139 3.80 -4.85 3.22
C HIS A 139 5.18 -5.47 3.49
N VAL A 140 5.34 -6.78 3.31
CA VAL A 140 6.63 -7.47 3.49
C VAL A 140 7.69 -6.93 2.52
N LEU A 141 7.36 -6.78 1.24
CA LEU A 141 8.28 -6.25 0.22
C LEU A 141 8.83 -4.87 0.59
N LEU A 142 8.00 -3.99 1.18
CA LEU A 142 8.43 -2.66 1.61
C LEU A 142 9.36 -2.66 2.83
N HIS A 143 9.37 -3.72 3.64
CA HIS A 143 10.16 -3.79 4.87
C HIS A 143 11.43 -4.64 4.73
N LEU A 144 11.56 -5.45 3.67
CA LEU A 144 12.69 -6.35 3.42
C LEU A 144 14.06 -5.66 3.21
N GLY A 145 14.11 -4.32 3.11
CA GLY A 145 15.34 -3.55 2.82
C GLY A 145 15.73 -2.49 3.87
N SER A 146 15.21 -2.57 5.10
CA SER A 146 15.37 -1.51 6.13
C SER A 146 16.77 -1.41 6.78
N ASN A 147 17.84 -1.64 6.01
CA ASN A 147 19.22 -1.31 6.38
C ASN A 147 19.78 -0.29 5.36
N ASN A 148 19.43 0.99 5.55
CA ASN A 148 20.15 2.20 5.10
C ASN A 148 20.71 2.29 3.66
N GLN A 149 19.91 2.08 2.59
CA GLN A 149 20.26 2.63 1.26
C GLN A 149 19.04 3.10 0.43
N PRO A 150 19.17 4.18 -0.38
CA PRO A 150 18.13 4.67 -1.27
C PRO A 150 18.10 3.85 -2.57
N LEU A 151 17.48 2.68 -2.53
CA LEU A 151 17.33 1.77 -3.68
C LEU A 151 15.88 1.59 -4.15
N VAL A 152 14.95 2.33 -3.52
CA VAL A 152 13.50 2.17 -3.71
C VAL A 152 13.07 2.51 -5.15
N ASP A 153 13.77 3.42 -5.83
CA ASP A 153 13.38 3.89 -7.17
C ASP A 153 13.68 2.87 -8.29
N THR A 154 14.76 2.09 -8.17
CA THR A 154 15.11 1.06 -9.17
C THR A 154 14.24 -0.21 -9.01
N CYS A 155 13.63 -0.38 -7.83
CA CYS A 155 12.93 -1.59 -7.42
C CYS A 155 11.53 -1.74 -8.05
N PHE A 156 10.88 -0.65 -8.44
CA PHE A 156 9.50 -0.73 -8.92
C PHE A 156 9.33 -1.21 -10.36
N ARG A 157 10.29 -0.93 -11.26
CA ARG A 157 10.27 -1.43 -12.65
C ARG A 157 10.31 -2.96 -12.70
N CYS A 158 11.07 -3.53 -11.79
CA CYS A 158 11.23 -4.96 -11.63
C CYS A 158 10.04 -5.58 -10.89
N LEU A 159 9.42 -4.85 -9.94
CA LEU A 159 8.19 -5.24 -9.25
C LEU A 159 7.00 -5.40 -10.20
N PHE A 160 6.86 -4.62 -11.27
CA PHE A 160 5.68 -4.70 -12.16
C PHE A 160 5.75 -5.91 -13.11
N GLU A 161 6.94 -6.18 -13.68
CA GLU A 161 7.25 -7.42 -14.41
C GLU A 161 7.20 -8.65 -13.47
N PHE A 162 7.61 -8.47 -12.21
CA PHE A 162 7.42 -9.48 -11.16
C PHE A 162 5.97 -9.65 -10.73
N ILE A 163 5.15 -8.61 -10.65
CA ILE A 163 3.80 -8.75 -10.14
C ILE A 163 3.00 -9.60 -11.12
N PHE A 164 3.18 -9.48 -12.44
CA PHE A 164 2.51 -10.38 -13.38
C PHE A 164 3.08 -11.82 -13.42
N PHE A 165 4.40 -12.01 -13.25
CA PHE A 165 5.05 -13.33 -13.36
C PHE A 165 5.22 -14.06 -12.00
N SER A 166 5.43 -13.28 -10.94
CA SER A 166 5.63 -13.69 -9.56
C SER A 166 4.33 -13.72 -8.75
N ILE A 167 3.23 -13.09 -9.15
CA ILE A 167 1.94 -13.44 -8.55
C ILE A 167 1.64 -14.94 -8.75
N SER A 168 2.05 -15.56 -9.86
CA SER A 168 1.83 -17.01 -10.02
C SER A 168 2.81 -17.89 -9.21
N CYS A 169 4.05 -17.46 -8.95
CA CYS A 169 5.08 -18.25 -8.24
C CYS A 169 5.28 -17.83 -6.77
N CYS A 170 5.27 -16.54 -6.47
CA CYS A 170 5.29 -15.97 -5.13
C CYS A 170 3.92 -15.97 -4.46
N LEU A 171 2.75 -15.93 -5.11
CA LEU A 171 1.50 -16.13 -4.33
C LEU A 171 1.44 -17.52 -3.71
N VAL A 172 2.02 -18.57 -4.31
CA VAL A 172 2.00 -19.90 -3.68
C VAL A 172 2.83 -19.88 -2.39
N LEU A 173 4.04 -19.32 -2.45
CA LEU A 173 4.97 -19.27 -1.31
C LEU A 173 4.59 -18.21 -0.27
N VAL A 174 4.08 -17.06 -0.71
CA VAL A 174 3.60 -15.97 0.15
C VAL A 174 2.21 -16.29 0.69
N SER A 175 1.33 -17.01 -0.01
CA SER A 175 0.07 -17.51 0.57
C SER A 175 0.34 -18.57 1.63
N GLU A 176 1.29 -19.49 1.41
CA GLU A 176 1.74 -20.42 2.46
C GLU A 176 2.36 -19.65 3.64
N TYR A 177 3.22 -18.64 3.39
CA TYR A 177 3.77 -17.82 4.47
C TYR A 177 2.72 -17.02 5.21
N VAL A 178 1.84 -16.32 4.51
CA VAL A 178 0.75 -15.52 5.07
C VAL A 178 -0.12 -16.44 5.91
N THR A 179 -0.55 -17.58 5.38
CA THR A 179 -1.32 -18.56 6.14
C THR A 179 -0.57 -19.02 7.40
N ILE A 180 0.74 -19.25 7.32
CA ILE A 180 1.56 -19.66 8.47
C ILE A 180 1.83 -18.52 9.45
N SER A 181 2.15 -17.30 9.02
CA SER A 181 2.48 -16.14 9.86
C SER A 181 1.23 -15.55 10.50
N VAL A 182 0.14 -15.48 9.74
CA VAL A 182 -1.14 -14.93 10.18
C VAL A 182 -1.88 -15.90 11.11
N LEU A 183 -1.77 -17.23 10.91
CA LEU A 183 -2.37 -18.21 11.82
C LEU A 183 -1.45 -18.68 12.96
N LYS A 184 -0.12 -18.65 12.79
CA LYS A 184 0.84 -19.18 13.79
C LYS A 184 1.82 -18.16 14.36
N GLY A 185 1.78 -16.89 13.94
CA GLY A 185 2.59 -15.80 14.50
C GLY A 185 4.10 -15.88 14.23
N GLU A 186 4.53 -16.58 13.18
CA GLU A 186 5.96 -16.77 12.88
C GLU A 186 6.64 -15.52 12.28
N SER A 187 7.87 -15.24 12.77
CA SER A 187 8.77 -14.21 12.23
C SER A 187 9.20 -14.51 10.78
N LEU A 188 9.35 -13.44 9.99
CA LEU A 188 9.85 -13.48 8.61
C LEU A 188 11.22 -14.17 8.49
N SER A 189 12.09 -13.98 9.48
CA SER A 189 13.42 -14.62 9.49
C SER A 189 13.35 -16.13 9.65
N LEU A 190 12.41 -16.64 10.47
CA LEU A 190 12.21 -18.06 10.70
C LEU A 190 11.60 -18.74 9.47
N TRP A 191 10.65 -18.08 8.82
CA TRP A 191 10.06 -18.61 7.60
C TRP A 191 11.06 -18.63 6.44
N LEU A 192 11.84 -17.55 6.24
CA LEU A 192 12.90 -17.51 5.23
C LEU A 192 13.91 -18.66 5.38
N GLY A 193 14.18 -19.09 6.61
CA GLY A 193 15.03 -20.25 6.89
C GLY A 193 14.48 -21.59 6.42
N ARG A 194 13.17 -21.69 6.14
CA ARG A 194 12.49 -22.89 5.64
C ARG A 194 12.19 -22.85 4.14
N VAL A 195 12.37 -21.70 3.48
CA VAL A 195 12.19 -21.59 2.04
C VAL A 195 13.26 -22.42 1.33
N PRO A 196 12.89 -23.35 0.42
CA PRO A 196 13.85 -24.20 -0.27
C PRO A 196 14.95 -23.40 -0.96
N SER A 197 16.20 -23.87 -0.81
CA SER A 197 17.36 -23.17 -1.38
C SER A 197 17.29 -22.98 -2.90
N LEU A 198 16.55 -23.85 -3.61
CA LEU A 198 16.29 -23.73 -5.04
C LEU A 198 15.48 -22.48 -5.38
N ILE A 199 14.46 -22.18 -4.58
CA ILE A 199 13.62 -20.99 -4.72
C ILE A 199 14.44 -19.76 -4.36
N LEU A 200 15.20 -19.78 -3.25
CA LEU A 200 16.07 -18.65 -2.85
C LEU A 200 17.18 -18.34 -3.88
N LYS A 201 17.54 -19.32 -4.72
CA LYS A 201 18.52 -19.22 -5.80
C LYS A 201 17.88 -19.03 -7.18
N SER A 202 16.54 -19.01 -7.27
CA SER A 202 15.85 -18.75 -8.53
C SER A 202 16.28 -17.40 -9.09
N LYS A 203 16.22 -17.24 -10.43
CA LYS A 203 16.61 -15.97 -11.08
C LYS A 203 15.72 -14.85 -10.57
N GLU A 204 14.48 -15.20 -10.30
CA GLU A 204 13.43 -14.42 -9.68
C GLU A 204 13.87 -13.96 -8.29
N MET A 205 14.09 -14.86 -7.32
CA MET A 205 14.49 -14.44 -5.98
C MET A 205 15.85 -13.75 -5.96
N CYS A 206 16.79 -14.11 -6.84
CA CYS A 206 18.06 -13.42 -6.97
C CYS A 206 17.90 -12.03 -7.59
N PHE A 207 16.88 -11.82 -8.42
CA PHE A 207 16.53 -10.52 -8.98
C PHE A 207 15.83 -9.68 -7.93
N ALA A 208 14.79 -10.19 -7.26
CA ALA A 208 14.17 -9.55 -6.11
C ALA A 208 15.22 -9.19 -5.03
N ARG A 209 16.17 -10.08 -4.72
CA ARG A 209 17.26 -9.82 -3.76
C ARG A 209 18.31 -8.82 -4.26
N ARG A 210 18.60 -8.77 -5.56
CA ARG A 210 19.51 -7.76 -6.15
C ARG A 210 18.88 -6.38 -6.25
N LEU A 211 17.56 -6.35 -6.24
CA LEU A 211 16.75 -5.16 -6.34
C LEU A 211 16.47 -4.54 -4.96
N LEU A 212 16.49 -5.39 -3.92
CA LEU A 212 16.36 -5.04 -2.49
C LEU A 212 17.72 -4.85 -1.78
N ARG A 213 18.85 -4.94 -2.52
CA ARG A 213 20.23 -4.74 -2.06
C ARG A 213 20.85 -3.56 -2.75
#